data_AF-A0A2S8GTB8-F1
#
_entry.id   AF-A0A2S8GTB8-F1
#
_cell.length_a   1.000
_cell.length_b   1.000
_cell.length_c   1.000
_cell.angle_alpha   90.00
_cell.angle_beta   90.00
_cell.angle_gamma   90.00
#
_symmetry.space_group_name_H-M   'P 1'
#
loop_
_entity.id
_entity.type
_entity.pdbx_description
1 polymer ?
#
loop_
_entity_poly.entity_id
_entity_poly.type
_entity_poly.pdbx_seq_one_letter_code
_entity_poly.pdbx_strand_id
1 'polypeptide(L)'
;MQTASDHATDDLRFNAQVSLALLQRDAGQFAASDQPFAQIPGYRPTEKVIAAHPLLSDLANKFVADPAAVLKQYVPQTDDVLAYTDIVPPGKNFTIYFIAPQQPGRYPYLCTFPGHWMVMNGELVVE
;
A
#
# COMPACT_ATOMS: atom_id res chain seq x y z
N MET A 1 9.08 10.43 12.65
CA MET A 1 7.99 9.49 12.34
C MET A 1 8.54 8.57 11.26
N GLN A 2 8.85 7.32 11.61
CA GLN A 2 9.61 6.38 10.78
C GLN A 2 8.69 5.74 9.75
N THR A 3 9.08 5.78 8.47
CA THR A 3 8.61 4.81 7.47
C THR A 3 8.99 3.43 7.98
N ALA A 4 7.99 2.61 8.30
CA ALA A 4 8.26 1.23 8.67
C ALA A 4 8.58 0.44 7.39
N SER A 5 9.75 -0.17 7.36
CA SER A 5 10.14 -1.18 6.37
C SER A 5 10.12 -2.50 7.13
N ASP A 6 9.05 -3.26 6.98
CA ASP A 6 8.94 -4.56 7.63
C ASP A 6 9.46 -5.62 6.66
N HIS A 7 10.46 -6.39 7.10
CA HIS A 7 10.96 -7.55 6.36
C HIS A 7 10.00 -8.72 6.59
N ALA A 8 9.57 -9.37 5.51
CA ALA A 8 8.64 -10.49 5.56
C ALA A 8 9.22 -11.70 6.31
N THR A 9 8.90 -11.82 7.58
CA THR A 9 8.65 -13.12 8.23
C THR A 9 7.13 -13.26 8.29
N ASP A 10 6.56 -14.47 8.29
CA ASP A 10 5.11 -14.76 8.12
C ASP A 10 4.12 -14.03 9.07
N ASP A 11 4.59 -13.11 9.91
CA ASP A 11 3.84 -12.27 10.84
C ASP A 11 4.13 -10.78 10.59
N LEU A 12 3.23 -10.07 9.89
CA LEU A 12 3.27 -8.60 9.86
C LEU A 12 2.39 -8.02 10.96
N ARG A 13 3.03 -7.56 12.03
CA ARG A 13 2.36 -6.92 13.17
C ARG A 13 2.26 -5.42 12.98
N PHE A 14 1.18 -4.98 12.35
CA PHE A 14 0.84 -3.57 12.32
C PHE A 14 0.19 -3.13 13.63
N ASN A 15 0.92 -2.43 14.48
CA ASN A 15 0.35 -1.71 15.62
C ASN A 15 -0.24 -0.39 15.13
N ALA A 16 -1.37 -0.45 14.43
CA ALA A 16 -1.94 0.71 13.79
C ALA A 16 -3.44 0.84 14.10
N GLN A 17 -3.83 2.01 14.60
CA GLN A 17 -5.22 2.40 14.87
C GLN A 17 -6.02 2.68 13.57
N VAL A 18 -5.79 1.93 12.49
CA VAL A 18 -6.21 2.31 11.14
C VAL A 18 -6.58 1.13 10.25
N SER A 19 -7.42 1.40 9.25
CA SER A 19 -7.63 0.52 8.09
C SER A 19 -6.40 0.56 7.21
N LEU A 20 -5.65 -0.54 7.20
CA LEU A 20 -4.50 -0.71 6.34
C LEU A 20 -4.91 -1.50 5.10
N ALA A 21 -4.43 -1.12 3.92
CA ALA A 21 -4.52 -1.95 2.72
C ALA A 21 -3.12 -2.23 2.18
N LEU A 22 -2.76 -3.50 2.02
CA LEU A 22 -1.56 -3.94 1.31
C LEU A 22 -1.94 -4.26 -0.13
N LEU A 23 -1.11 -3.88 -1.11
CA LEU A 23 -1.41 -4.16 -2.51
C LEU A 23 -0.44 -5.09 -3.21
N GLN A 24 -0.95 -5.89 -4.15
CA GLN A 24 -0.19 -6.53 -5.20
C GLN A 24 0.54 -5.46 -5.98
N ARG A 25 1.87 -5.50 -5.93
CA ARG A 25 2.69 -4.75 -6.88
C ARG A 25 3.05 -5.73 -7.97
N ASP A 26 2.70 -5.42 -9.21
CA ASP A 26 3.25 -6.14 -10.35
C ASP A 26 4.77 -6.00 -10.30
N ALA A 27 5.48 -7.05 -9.90
CA ALA A 27 6.94 -7.10 -9.90
C ALA A 27 7.53 -6.82 -11.32
N GLY A 28 6.69 -6.79 -12.37
CA GLY A 28 7.03 -6.37 -13.73
C GLY A 28 6.67 -4.92 -14.11
N GLN A 29 5.87 -4.18 -13.33
CA GLN A 29 5.41 -2.84 -13.71
C GLN A 29 6.43 -1.73 -13.49
N PHE A 30 7.51 -1.96 -12.73
CA PHE A 30 8.64 -1.02 -12.69
C PHE A 30 9.29 -0.84 -14.07
N ALA A 31 9.38 -1.94 -14.82
CA ALA A 31 9.81 -1.89 -16.21
C ALA A 31 8.76 -1.20 -17.08
N ALA A 32 7.46 -1.38 -16.78
CA ALA A 32 6.33 -0.76 -17.49
C ALA A 32 6.26 0.77 -17.30
N SER A 33 6.44 1.27 -16.07
CA SER A 33 6.46 2.72 -15.77
C SER A 33 7.66 3.43 -16.40
N ASP A 34 8.73 2.68 -16.67
CA ASP A 34 9.94 3.17 -17.30
C ASP A 34 9.92 3.05 -18.82
N GLN A 35 9.03 2.24 -19.41
CA GLN A 35 8.85 2.12 -20.87
C GLN A 35 8.78 3.48 -21.59
N PRO A 36 7.97 4.47 -21.16
CA PRO A 36 7.91 5.75 -21.85
C PRO A 36 9.24 6.53 -21.84
N PHE A 37 10.14 6.22 -20.89
CA PHE A 37 11.44 6.87 -20.74
C PHE A 37 12.60 6.04 -21.29
N ALA A 38 12.37 4.75 -21.57
CA ALA A 38 13.38 3.81 -22.08
C ALA A 38 13.99 4.24 -23.43
N GLN A 39 13.27 5.05 -24.19
CA GLN A 39 13.69 5.60 -25.48
C GLN A 39 14.54 6.88 -25.40
N ILE A 40 14.75 7.44 -24.20
CA ILE A 40 15.56 8.65 -24.02
C ILE A 40 17.05 8.28 -24.01
N PRO A 41 17.89 8.82 -24.92
CA PRO A 41 19.31 8.51 -24.94
C PRO A 41 19.99 8.85 -23.61
N GLY A 42 20.69 7.87 -23.02
CA GLY A 42 21.35 8.03 -21.72
C GLY A 42 20.47 7.77 -20.49
N TYR A 43 19.18 7.46 -20.69
CA TYR A 43 18.32 6.99 -19.61
C TYR A 43 18.83 5.65 -19.06
N ARG A 44 19.03 5.60 -17.74
CA ARG A 44 19.33 4.35 -17.02
C ARG A 44 18.18 4.10 -16.06
N PRO A 45 17.39 3.03 -16.23
CA PRO A 45 16.38 2.67 -15.25
C PRO A 45 17.08 2.43 -13.92
N THR A 46 16.69 3.18 -12.90
CA THR A 46 17.07 2.94 -11.51
C THR A 46 15.89 2.32 -10.80
N GLU A 47 16.14 1.58 -9.72
CA GLU A 47 15.06 1.15 -8.84
C GLU A 47 14.34 2.40 -8.30
N LYS A 48 13.11 2.62 -8.75
CA LYS A 48 12.28 3.73 -8.28
C LYS A 48 11.46 3.23 -7.12
N VAL A 49 11.65 3.84 -5.95
CA VAL A 49 10.66 3.72 -4.87
C VAL A 49 9.39 4.42 -5.35
N ILE A 50 8.47 3.65 -5.93
CA ILE A 50 7.12 4.11 -6.17
C ILE A 50 6.43 4.10 -4.81
N ALA A 51 6.60 5.20 -4.07
CA ALA A 51 5.76 5.52 -2.93
C ALA A 51 4.29 5.29 -3.33
N ALA A 52 3.49 4.73 -2.42
CA ALA A 52 2.08 4.34 -2.59
C ALA A 52 1.50 4.87 -3.91
N HIS A 53 1.57 4.03 -4.95
CA HIS A 53 1.25 4.37 -6.34
C HIS A 53 -0.01 5.27 -6.38
N PRO A 54 -0.07 6.30 -7.25
CA PRO A 54 -1.19 7.27 -7.26
C PRO A 54 -2.55 6.59 -7.20
N LEU A 55 -2.71 5.40 -7.79
CA LEU A 55 -3.92 4.58 -7.64
C LEU A 55 -4.42 4.43 -6.20
N LEU A 56 -3.59 4.07 -5.22
CA LEU A 56 -4.12 3.82 -3.87
C LEU A 56 -4.37 5.09 -3.07
N SER A 57 -3.51 6.08 -3.27
CA SER A 57 -3.71 7.43 -2.74
C SER A 57 -4.97 8.06 -3.32
N ASP A 58 -5.22 7.89 -4.63
CA ASP A 58 -6.40 8.37 -5.35
C ASP A 58 -7.66 7.60 -4.93
N LEU A 59 -7.58 6.28 -4.78
CA LEU A 59 -8.67 5.45 -4.28
C LEU A 59 -9.03 5.82 -2.83
N ALA A 60 -8.04 6.08 -1.98
CA ALA A 60 -8.26 6.60 -0.64
C ALA A 60 -8.90 8.00 -0.68
N ASN A 61 -8.43 8.90 -1.55
CA ASN A 61 -8.98 10.23 -1.71
C ASN A 61 -10.43 10.21 -2.21
N LYS A 62 -10.82 9.23 -3.05
CA LYS A 62 -12.21 9.07 -3.51
C LYS A 62 -13.19 8.85 -2.35
N PHE A 63 -12.76 8.26 -1.24
CA PHE A 63 -13.64 8.06 -0.08
C PHE A 63 -14.05 9.35 0.61
N VAL A 64 -13.34 10.46 0.42
CA VAL A 64 -13.77 11.79 0.92
C VAL A 64 -15.17 12.13 0.43
N ALA A 65 -15.51 11.72 -0.80
CA ALA A 65 -16.77 12.05 -1.45
C ALA A 65 -17.84 10.94 -1.32
N ASP A 66 -17.50 9.75 -0.80
CA ASP A 66 -18.43 8.63 -0.69
C ASP A 66 -18.95 8.49 0.76
N PRO A 67 -20.20 8.89 1.05
CA PRO A 67 -20.77 8.72 2.39
C PRO A 67 -20.96 7.24 2.78
N ALA A 68 -20.97 6.31 1.82
CA ALA A 68 -21.02 4.87 2.08
C ALA A 68 -19.64 4.26 2.34
N ALA A 69 -18.54 5.04 2.25
CA ALA A 69 -17.18 4.57 2.50
C ALA A 69 -17.03 3.96 3.90
N VAL A 70 -17.73 4.52 4.89
CA VAL A 70 -17.73 4.01 6.27
C VAL A 70 -18.25 2.57 6.36
N LEU A 71 -19.24 2.19 5.55
CA LEU A 71 -19.78 0.83 5.52
C LEU A 71 -18.77 -0.16 4.94
N LYS A 72 -17.86 0.33 4.10
CA LYS A 72 -16.77 -0.43 3.49
C LYS A 72 -15.45 -0.29 4.25
N GLN A 73 -15.48 0.29 5.46
CA GLN A 73 -14.29 0.53 6.28
C GLN A 73 -13.19 1.31 5.56
N TYR A 74 -13.56 2.14 4.58
CA TYR A 74 -12.61 2.87 3.74
C TYR A 74 -11.62 1.95 3.00
N VAL A 75 -12.00 0.69 2.71
CA VAL A 75 -11.16 -0.26 1.98
C VAL A 75 -11.50 -0.22 0.48
N PRO A 76 -10.55 0.13 -0.40
CA PRO A 76 -10.77 0.10 -1.84
C PRO A 76 -11.18 -1.29 -2.31
N GLN A 77 -12.23 -1.35 -3.14
CA GLN A 77 -12.69 -2.60 -3.75
C GLN A 77 -11.94 -2.79 -5.07
N THR A 78 -10.76 -3.40 -5.01
CA THR A 78 -9.94 -3.77 -6.17
C THR A 78 -9.24 -5.09 -5.88
N ASP A 79 -9.00 -5.88 -6.94
CA ASP A 79 -8.24 -7.13 -6.86
C ASP A 79 -6.76 -6.88 -6.48
N ASP A 80 -6.31 -5.63 -6.57
CA ASP A 80 -4.97 -5.25 -6.14
C ASP A 80 -4.81 -5.33 -4.62
N VAL A 81 -5.87 -5.31 -3.81
CA VAL A 81 -5.78 -5.41 -2.34
C VAL A 81 -5.52 -6.85 -1.91
N LEU A 82 -4.33 -7.08 -1.35
CA LEU A 82 -3.87 -8.37 -0.81
C LEU A 82 -4.49 -8.69 0.55
N ALA A 83 -4.49 -7.70 1.44
CA ALA A 83 -4.91 -7.85 2.82
C ALA A 83 -5.30 -6.49 3.38
N TYR A 84 -6.29 -6.48 4.28
CA TYR A 84 -6.72 -5.25 4.92
C TYR A 84 -7.28 -5.46 6.32
N THR A 85 -7.31 -4.38 7.10
CA THR A 85 -8.00 -4.31 8.38
C THR A 85 -9.19 -3.37 8.32
N ASP A 86 -10.18 -3.61 9.18
CA ASP A 86 -11.25 -2.66 9.45
C ASP A 86 -10.70 -1.41 10.17
N ILE A 87 -11.51 -0.35 10.26
CA ILE A 87 -11.11 0.86 10.99
C ILE A 87 -11.00 0.49 12.47
N VAL A 88 -9.80 0.63 13.01
CA VAL A 88 -9.53 0.36 14.42
C VAL A 88 -9.82 1.62 15.24
N PRO A 89 -10.69 1.58 16.25
CA PRO A 89 -10.99 2.75 17.07
C PRO A 89 -9.75 3.27 17.83
N PRO A 90 -9.73 4.56 18.22
CA PRO A 90 -8.66 5.13 19.03
C PRO A 90 -8.40 4.32 20.31
N GLY A 91 -7.12 4.09 20.63
CA GLY A 91 -6.71 3.32 21.82
C GLY A 91 -6.91 1.81 21.70
N LYS A 92 -7.30 1.30 20.52
CA LYS A 92 -7.36 -0.13 20.21
C LYS A 92 -6.24 -0.51 19.25
N ASN A 93 -5.89 -1.80 19.28
CA ASN A 93 -4.92 -2.40 18.37
C ASN A 93 -5.60 -3.55 17.65
N PHE A 94 -5.18 -3.80 16.42
CA PHE A 94 -5.59 -4.96 15.64
C PHE A 94 -4.33 -5.64 15.10
N THR A 95 -4.39 -6.95 14.88
CA THR A 95 -3.30 -7.69 14.23
C THR A 95 -3.91 -8.55 13.14
N ILE A 96 -3.34 -8.44 11.94
CA ILE A 96 -3.72 -9.24 10.79
C ILE A 96 -2.61 -10.24 10.48
N TYR A 97 -3.02 -11.45 10.11
CA TYR A 97 -2.14 -12.50 9.62
C TYR A 97 -2.57 -12.81 8.19
N PHE A 98 -1.63 -12.78 7.26
CA PHE A 98 -1.86 -13.11 5.87
C PHE A 98 -0.60 -13.69 5.27
N ILE A 99 -0.74 -14.43 4.17
CA ILE A 99 0.39 -15.06 3.50
C ILE A 99 1.11 -13.97 2.69
N ALA A 100 2.40 -13.78 2.97
CA ALA A 100 3.22 -12.85 2.20
C ALA A 100 3.22 -13.24 0.71
N PRO A 101 3.24 -12.27 -0.21
CA PRO A 101 3.35 -12.55 -1.64
C PRO A 101 4.56 -13.41 -1.97
N GLN A 102 4.40 -14.36 -2.89
CA GLN A 102 5.52 -15.23 -3.31
C GLN A 102 6.51 -14.53 -4.24
N GLN A 103 6.09 -13.44 -4.90
CA GLN A 103 6.96 -12.70 -5.80
C GLN A 103 7.80 -11.73 -4.97
N PRO A 104 9.15 -11.77 -5.07
CA PRO A 104 9.99 -10.76 -4.47
C PRO A 104 9.61 -9.36 -4.98
N GLY A 105 9.60 -8.38 -4.10
CA GLY A 105 9.15 -7.03 -4.43
C GLY A 105 8.78 -6.19 -3.21
N ARG A 106 8.37 -4.95 -3.49
CA ARG A 106 8.03 -3.93 -2.49
C ARG A 106 6.54 -3.67 -2.47
N TYR A 107 5.77 -4.16 -1.53
CA TYR A 107 4.32 -4.05 -1.53
C TYR A 107 3.90 -2.85 -0.67
N PRO A 108 3.33 -1.77 -1.25
CA PRO A 108 2.97 -0.61 -0.46
C PRO A 108 1.78 -0.93 0.44
N TYR A 109 1.82 -0.38 1.64
CA TYR A 109 0.68 -0.35 2.54
C TYR A 109 0.41 1.07 3.02
N LEU A 110 -0.86 1.43 3.19
CA LEU A 110 -1.25 2.74 3.71
C LEU A 110 -2.58 2.68 4.47
N CYS A 111 -2.76 3.69 5.31
CA CYS A 111 -4.05 4.02 5.87
C CYS A 111 -4.92 4.72 4.82
N THR A 112 -6.00 4.08 4.41
CA THR A 112 -6.93 4.62 3.39
C THR A 112 -8.00 5.53 3.97
N PHE A 113 -7.98 5.77 5.29
CA PHE A 113 -8.84 6.79 5.90
C PHE A 113 -8.51 8.17 5.28
N PRO A 114 -9.53 8.97 4.92
CA PRO A 114 -9.35 10.23 4.20
C PRO A 114 -8.22 11.11 4.76
N GLY A 115 -7.22 11.40 3.94
CA GLY A 115 -6.07 12.25 4.26
C GLY A 115 -4.94 11.59 5.09
N HIS A 116 -5.16 10.42 5.69
CA HIS A 116 -4.16 9.80 6.57
C HIS A 116 -2.99 9.17 5.79
N TRP A 117 -3.25 8.64 4.59
CA TRP A 117 -2.24 8.01 3.73
C TRP A 117 -1.02 8.89 3.48
N MET A 118 -1.16 10.23 3.53
CA MET A 118 -0.08 11.19 3.31
C MET A 118 1.07 11.02 4.31
N VAL A 119 0.78 10.55 5.51
CA VAL A 119 1.76 10.36 6.59
C VAL A 119 1.75 8.94 7.17
N MET A 120 0.71 8.14 6.88
CA MET A 120 0.55 6.77 7.33
C MET A 120 0.64 5.80 6.15
N ASN A 121 1.85 5.65 5.64
CA ASN A 121 2.19 4.71 4.57
C ASN A 121 3.56 4.06 4.82
N GLY A 122 3.81 2.93 4.18
CA GLY A 122 5.07 2.20 4.22
C GLY A 122 5.16 1.15 3.12
N GLU A 123 6.22 0.35 3.14
CA GLU A 123 6.45 -0.73 2.18
C GLU A 123 6.78 -2.03 2.94
N LEU A 124 6.13 -3.11 2.54
CA LEU A 124 6.53 -4.48 2.84
C LEU A 124 7.57 -4.92 1.81
N VAL A 125 8.75 -5.34 2.24
CA VAL A 125 9.77 -5.88 1.34
C VAL A 125 9.77 -7.41 1.45
N VAL A 126 9.53 -8.06 0.32
CA VAL A 126 9.65 -9.51 0.14
C VAL A 126 10.91 -9.78 -0.68
N GLU A 127 11.81 -10.61 -0.16
CA GLU A 127 13.10 -10.98 -0.77
C GLU A 127 13.15 -12.46 -1.13
#